data_AF-A0A7S3APQ5-F1
#
_entry.id   AF-A0A7S3APQ5-F1
#
_cell.length_a   1.000
_cell.length_b   1.000
_cell.length_c   1.000
_cell.angle_alpha   90.00
_cell.angle_beta   90.00
_cell.angle_gamma   90.00
#
_symmetry.space_group_name_H-M   'P 1'
#
loop_
_entity.id
_entity.type
_entity.pdbx_description
1 polymer ?
#
loop_
_entity_poly.entity_id
_entity_poly.type
_entity_poly.pdbx_seq_one_letter_code
_entity_poly.pdbx_strand_id
1 'polypeptide(L)'
;GDLPIWLVAENGLFFQRPNGSEWQQTKEEVDNDWMESLKPVFKYFEARTPDTFTEVQEFTMTWHFLDADEDFAEVQAGDLQAHLVKVSGHVPVEVNTDIKRVEVRPYGVSKGTAVATIIDLISGRKREGAEDTADAE
;
A
#
# COMPACT_ATOMS: atom_id res chain seq x y z
N GLY A 1 20.24 11.67 4.21
CA GLY A 1 20.93 12.56 3.26
C GLY A 1 20.40 13.96 3.47
N ASP A 2 21.24 14.98 3.31
CA ASP A 2 20.97 16.34 3.85
C ASP A 2 20.29 17.28 2.85
N LEU A 3 19.49 16.72 1.96
CA LEU A 3 18.79 17.51 0.94
C LEU A 3 17.59 18.24 1.56
N PRO A 4 17.29 19.48 1.14
CA PRO A 4 16.16 20.26 1.63
C PRO A 4 14.83 19.84 0.96
N ILE A 5 14.56 18.53 0.91
CA ILE A 5 13.38 17.95 0.24
C ILE A 5 12.64 17.01 1.18
N TRP A 6 11.32 16.95 1.02
CA TRP A 6 10.51 15.90 1.65
C TRP A 6 10.57 14.64 0.81
N LEU A 7 10.67 13.48 1.46
CA LEU A 7 10.58 12.18 0.81
C LEU A 7 9.31 11.48 1.26
N VAL A 8 8.71 10.71 0.35
CA VAL A 8 7.55 9.86 0.61
C VAL A 8 7.83 8.48 0.03
N ALA A 9 7.55 7.43 0.80
CA ALA A 9 7.78 6.04 0.41
C ALA A 9 6.52 5.18 0.66
N GLU A 10 6.52 3.98 0.09
CA GLU A 10 5.45 2.96 0.18
C GLU A 10 4.04 3.55 -0.01
N ASN A 11 3.82 4.13 -1.19
CA ASN A 11 2.54 4.74 -1.58
C ASN A 11 2.01 5.81 -0.61
N GLY A 12 2.83 6.39 0.25
CA GLY A 12 2.40 7.40 1.21
C GLY A 12 2.34 6.92 2.65
N LEU A 13 2.74 5.68 2.96
CA LEU A 13 2.80 5.22 4.34
C LEU A 13 3.92 5.90 5.11
N PHE A 14 5.06 6.13 4.47
CA PHE A 14 6.22 6.75 5.11
C PHE A 14 6.53 8.11 4.53
N PHE A 15 6.98 9.02 5.38
CA PHE A 15 7.56 10.28 4.97
C PHE A 15 8.82 10.60 5.76
N GLN A 16 9.72 11.37 5.13
CA GLN A 16 10.90 11.92 5.76
C GLN A 16 10.87 13.44 5.62
N ARG A 17 11.11 14.15 6.74
CA ARG A 17 11.29 15.60 6.72
C ARG A 17 12.64 15.95 6.08
N PRO A 18 12.80 17.17 5.53
CA PRO A 18 14.06 17.64 4.96
C PRO A 18 15.27 17.48 5.89
N ASN A 19 16.45 17.47 5.29
CA ASN A 19 17.74 17.45 5.99
C ASN A 19 17.98 16.16 6.80
N GLY A 20 17.60 15.01 6.26
CA GLY A 20 17.98 13.70 6.81
C GLY A 20 17.31 13.33 8.13
N SER A 21 16.10 13.83 8.40
CA SER A 21 15.31 13.43 9.57
C SER A 21 14.97 11.94 9.55
N GLU A 22 14.50 11.38 10.66
CA GLU A 22 14.02 10.00 10.68
C GLU A 22 12.73 9.81 9.86
N TRP A 23 12.55 8.60 9.32
CA TRP A 23 11.31 8.20 8.66
C TRP A 23 10.18 8.12 9.68
N GLN A 24 9.02 8.64 9.31
CA GLN A 24 7.80 8.65 10.11
C GLN A 24 6.68 8.01 9.31
N GLN A 25 5.80 7.27 9.99
CA GLN A 25 4.58 6.75 9.37
C GLN A 25 3.51 7.84 9.33
N THR A 26 2.70 7.85 8.27
CA THR A 26 1.53 8.73 8.14
C THR A 26 0.32 8.21 8.92
N LYS A 27 0.36 6.95 9.32
CA LYS A 27 -0.62 6.27 10.18
C LYS A 27 0.12 5.51 11.26
N GLU A 28 -0.33 5.62 12.50
CA GLU A 28 0.20 4.81 13.59
C GLU A 28 -0.37 3.39 13.52
N GLU A 29 0.36 2.42 14.08
CA GLU A 29 -0.10 1.04 14.31
C GLU A 29 -0.56 0.27 13.06
N VAL A 30 0.07 0.53 11.90
CA VAL A 30 -0.17 -0.29 10.71
C VAL A 30 0.50 -1.65 10.90
N ASP A 31 -0.31 -2.71 10.81
CA ASP A 31 0.15 -4.10 10.84
C ASP A 31 0.46 -4.64 9.44
N ASN A 32 1.43 -5.55 9.33
CA ASN A 32 1.81 -6.26 8.12
C ASN A 32 1.67 -7.79 8.22
N ASP A 33 1.13 -8.34 9.31
CA ASP A 33 0.92 -9.80 9.47
C ASP A 33 0.06 -10.40 8.35
N TRP A 34 -0.84 -9.61 7.77
CA TRP A 34 -1.66 -10.01 6.62
C TRP A 34 -0.80 -10.42 5.41
N MET A 35 0.41 -9.90 5.25
CA MET A 35 1.27 -10.20 4.10
C MET A 35 1.63 -11.69 4.04
N GLU A 36 1.91 -12.32 5.19
CA GLU A 36 2.22 -13.76 5.23
C GLU A 36 1.06 -14.61 4.72
N SER A 37 -0.18 -14.18 4.99
CA SER A 37 -1.39 -14.87 4.52
C SER A 37 -1.60 -14.74 3.01
N LEU A 38 -1.13 -13.65 2.39
CA LEU A 38 -1.32 -13.38 0.96
C LEU A 38 -0.16 -13.89 0.10
N LYS A 39 1.05 -14.06 0.66
CA LYS A 39 2.22 -14.62 -0.06
C LYS A 39 1.92 -15.88 -0.88
N PRO A 40 1.18 -16.89 -0.39
CA PRO A 40 0.85 -18.07 -1.19
C PRO A 40 0.00 -17.75 -2.42
N VAL A 41 -0.89 -16.76 -2.34
CA VAL A 41 -1.73 -16.32 -3.47
C VAL A 41 -0.85 -15.70 -4.55
N PHE A 42 0.00 -14.75 -4.18
CA PHE A 42 0.95 -14.13 -5.11
C PHE A 42 1.87 -15.15 -5.78
N LYS A 43 2.48 -16.05 -4.99
CA LYS A 43 3.33 -17.13 -5.52
C LYS A 43 2.61 -18.05 -6.49
N TYR A 44 1.33 -18.34 -6.24
CA TYR A 44 0.52 -19.14 -7.14
C TYR A 44 0.33 -18.47 -8.50
N PHE A 45 0.03 -17.17 -8.52
CA PHE A 45 -0.16 -16.42 -9.77
C PHE A 45 1.16 -16.17 -10.52
N GLU A 46 2.25 -15.91 -9.81
CA GLU A 46 3.60 -15.80 -10.37
C GLU A 46 4.05 -17.11 -11.04
N ALA A 47 3.88 -18.27 -10.38
CA ALA A 47 4.33 -19.55 -10.91
C ALA A 47 3.60 -20.01 -12.19
N ARG A 48 2.37 -19.52 -12.42
CA ARG A 48 1.52 -19.91 -13.56
C ARG A 48 1.46 -18.87 -14.67
N THR A 49 2.06 -17.70 -14.46
CA THR A 49 2.06 -16.60 -15.44
C THR A 49 3.50 -16.27 -15.80
N PRO A 50 4.01 -16.78 -16.93
CA PRO A 50 5.37 -16.50 -17.38
C PRO A 50 5.65 -14.99 -17.43
N ASP A 51 6.90 -14.61 -17.18
CA ASP A 51 7.38 -13.22 -17.23
C ASP A 51 6.67 -12.27 -16.26
N THR A 52 6.14 -12.82 -15.16
CA THR A 52 5.61 -12.05 -14.02
C THR A 52 6.47 -12.25 -12.78
N PHE A 53 6.38 -11.32 -11.84
CA PHE A 53 7.07 -11.42 -10.55
C PHE A 53 6.33 -10.68 -9.45
N THR A 54 6.53 -11.11 -8.21
CA THR A 54 6.03 -10.44 -7.01
C THR A 54 7.11 -9.59 -6.36
N GLU A 55 6.85 -8.30 -6.20
CA GLU A 55 7.60 -7.39 -5.35
C GLU A 55 7.00 -7.36 -3.95
N VAL A 56 7.84 -7.49 -2.92
CA VAL A 56 7.44 -7.46 -1.50
C VAL A 56 8.23 -6.34 -0.81
N GLN A 57 7.51 -5.33 -0.32
CA GLN A 57 8.04 -4.23 0.48
C GLN A 57 7.72 -4.45 1.97
N GLU A 58 7.76 -3.42 2.82
CA GLU A 58 7.48 -3.58 4.25
C GLU A 58 5.98 -3.70 4.55
N PHE A 59 5.14 -2.96 3.81
CA PHE A 59 3.68 -2.97 3.95
C PHE A 59 2.93 -3.14 2.63
N THR A 60 3.64 -3.44 1.53
CA THR A 60 3.03 -3.52 0.19
C THR A 60 3.47 -4.79 -0.52
N MET A 61 2.52 -5.46 -1.18
CA MET A 61 2.79 -6.56 -2.11
C MET A 61 2.27 -6.20 -3.49
N THR A 62 3.12 -6.31 -4.50
CA THR A 62 2.76 -5.95 -5.89
C THR A 62 3.13 -7.07 -6.83
N TRP A 63 2.16 -7.53 -7.62
CA TRP A 63 2.37 -8.47 -8.70
C TRP A 63 2.48 -7.68 -10.00
N HIS A 64 3.61 -7.82 -10.69
CA HIS A 64 3.92 -7.13 -11.94
C HIS A 64 3.78 -8.08 -13.12
N PHE A 65 3.12 -7.60 -14.16
CA PHE A 65 2.84 -8.40 -15.36
C PHE A 65 3.07 -7.64 -16.67
N LEU A 66 3.96 -6.64 -16.63
CA LEU A 66 4.30 -5.82 -17.78
C LEU A 66 4.91 -6.61 -18.94
N ASP A 67 5.75 -7.59 -18.62
CA ASP A 67 6.52 -8.36 -19.60
C ASP A 67 5.82 -9.67 -20.02
N ALA A 68 4.66 -9.97 -19.43
CA ALA A 68 3.88 -11.16 -19.74
C ALA A 68 3.00 -10.97 -21.00
N ASP A 69 2.54 -12.10 -21.56
CA ASP A 69 1.53 -12.09 -22.61
C ASP A 69 0.29 -11.31 -22.17
N GLU A 70 -0.08 -10.28 -22.94
CA GLU A 70 -1.09 -9.31 -22.52
C GLU A 70 -2.45 -9.94 -22.26
N ASP A 71 -2.97 -10.73 -23.20
CA ASP A 71 -4.31 -11.33 -23.08
C ASP A 71 -4.37 -12.30 -21.91
N PHE A 72 -3.34 -13.15 -21.74
CA PHE A 72 -3.27 -14.09 -20.64
C PHE A 72 -3.08 -13.39 -19.29
N ALA A 73 -2.20 -12.39 -19.21
CA ALA A 73 -1.88 -11.70 -17.98
C ALA A 73 -3.05 -10.85 -17.45
N GLU A 74 -3.84 -10.23 -18.33
CA GLU A 74 -5.05 -9.48 -17.91
C GLU A 74 -6.10 -10.40 -17.27
N VAL A 75 -6.29 -11.62 -17.82
CA VAL A 75 -7.17 -12.63 -17.21
C VAL A 75 -6.62 -13.04 -15.84
N GLN A 76 -5.32 -13.31 -15.76
CA GLN A 76 -4.66 -13.69 -14.52
C GLN A 76 -4.69 -12.56 -13.47
N ALA A 77 -4.60 -11.30 -13.88
CA ALA A 77 -4.72 -10.13 -13.01
C ALA A 77 -6.13 -10.00 -12.42
N GLY A 78 -7.17 -10.22 -13.24
CA GLY A 78 -8.57 -10.21 -12.79
C GLY A 78 -8.85 -11.33 -11.77
N ASP A 79 -8.37 -12.53 -12.04
CA ASP A 79 -8.49 -13.67 -11.12
C ASP A 79 -7.73 -13.43 -9.81
N LEU A 80 -6.52 -12.86 -9.88
CA LEU A 80 -5.73 -12.49 -8.71
C LEU A 80 -6.46 -11.43 -7.87
N GLN A 81 -6.94 -10.36 -8.49
CA GLN A 81 -7.67 -9.30 -7.81
C GLN A 81 -8.91 -9.84 -7.10
N ALA A 82 -9.73 -10.64 -7.80
CA ALA A 82 -10.94 -11.23 -7.23
C ALA A 82 -10.62 -12.15 -6.05
N HIS A 83 -9.54 -12.94 -6.15
CA HIS A 83 -9.08 -13.79 -5.06
C HIS A 83 -8.62 -12.96 -3.85
N LEU A 84 -7.78 -11.95 -4.08
CA LEU A 84 -7.25 -11.08 -3.03
C LEU A 84 -8.38 -10.36 -2.28
N VAL A 85 -9.33 -9.74 -2.97
CA VAL A 85 -10.49 -9.07 -2.36
C VAL A 85 -11.28 -10.02 -1.46
N LYS A 86 -11.45 -11.28 -1.90
CA LYS A 86 -12.16 -12.30 -1.12
C LYS A 86 -11.41 -12.69 0.15
N VAL A 87 -10.11 -12.92 0.07
CA VAL A 87 -9.31 -13.39 1.22
C VAL A 87 -8.95 -12.25 2.18
N SER A 88 -8.87 -11.02 1.71
CA SER A 88 -8.48 -9.85 2.51
C SER A 88 -9.66 -9.14 3.18
N GLY A 89 -10.90 -9.62 3.02
CA GLY A 89 -12.10 -8.90 3.48
C GLY A 89 -12.22 -8.67 5.00
N HIS A 90 -11.32 -9.23 5.81
CA HIS A 90 -11.33 -9.13 7.27
C HIS A 90 -10.10 -8.41 7.83
N VAL A 91 -9.19 -7.95 6.96
CA VAL A 91 -7.97 -7.23 7.31
C VAL A 91 -8.00 -5.81 6.73
N PRO A 92 -7.37 -4.81 7.37
CA PRO A 92 -7.48 -3.40 6.99
C PRO A 92 -6.58 -3.06 5.79
N VAL A 93 -6.79 -3.72 4.65
CA VAL A 93 -6.02 -3.54 3.41
C VAL A 93 -6.94 -3.25 2.23
N GLU A 94 -6.37 -2.66 1.18
CA GLU A 94 -7.04 -2.41 -0.09
C GLU A 94 -6.29 -3.09 -1.23
N VAL A 95 -7.06 -3.67 -2.17
CA VAL A 95 -6.54 -4.27 -3.40
C VAL A 95 -6.72 -3.26 -4.53
N ASN A 96 -5.60 -2.84 -5.12
CA ASN A 96 -5.56 -1.87 -6.21
C ASN A 96 -5.06 -2.54 -7.48
N THR A 97 -5.74 -2.27 -8.59
CA THR A 97 -5.25 -2.65 -9.93
C THR A 97 -4.88 -1.37 -10.67
N ASP A 98 -3.69 -1.36 -11.25
CA ASP A 98 -3.18 -0.26 -12.05
C ASP A 98 -2.52 -0.84 -13.32
N ILE A 99 -1.93 0.00 -14.16
CA ILE A 99 -1.31 -0.40 -15.42
C ILE A 99 -0.28 -1.51 -15.18
N LYS A 100 -0.62 -2.72 -15.64
CA LYS A 100 0.22 -3.92 -15.59
C LYS A 100 0.68 -4.33 -14.18
N ARG A 101 -0.12 -4.03 -13.16
CA ARG A 101 0.13 -4.47 -11.78
C ARG A 101 -1.12 -4.66 -10.93
N VAL A 102 -1.06 -5.60 -9.99
CA VAL A 102 -2.03 -5.76 -8.90
C VAL A 102 -1.30 -5.58 -7.57
N GLU A 103 -1.75 -4.64 -6.76
CA GLU A 103 -1.13 -4.21 -5.51
C GLU A 103 -2.07 -4.44 -4.32
N VAL A 104 -1.53 -4.90 -3.20
CA VAL A 104 -2.20 -4.87 -1.89
C VAL A 104 -1.39 -3.98 -0.96
N ARG A 105 -2.08 -3.03 -0.32
CA ARG A 105 -1.49 -2.09 0.63
C ARG A 105 -2.46 -1.77 1.77
N PRO A 106 -2.02 -1.13 2.87
CA PRO A 106 -2.90 -0.80 3.98
C PRO A 106 -3.99 0.18 3.56
N TYR A 107 -5.19 0.00 4.11
CA TYR A 107 -6.36 0.80 3.77
C TYR A 107 -6.12 2.29 4.02
N GLY A 108 -6.48 3.14 3.05
CA GLY A 108 -6.39 4.60 3.20
C GLY A 108 -4.96 5.16 3.20
N VAL A 109 -3.98 4.37 2.77
CA VAL A 109 -2.63 4.85 2.42
C VAL A 109 -2.63 5.26 0.96
N SER A 110 -2.25 6.51 0.67
CA SER A 110 -2.07 7.01 -0.69
C SER A 110 -1.12 8.20 -0.73
N LYS A 111 -0.59 8.51 -1.92
CA LYS A 111 0.24 9.70 -2.12
C LYS A 111 -0.52 10.99 -1.74
N GLY A 112 -1.84 11.01 -1.97
CA GLY A 112 -2.70 12.12 -1.59
C GLY A 112 -2.83 12.30 -0.08
N THR A 113 -3.03 11.21 0.67
CA THR A 113 -3.11 11.28 2.14
C THR A 113 -1.75 11.66 2.76
N ALA A 114 -0.64 11.22 2.18
CA ALA A 114 0.70 11.67 2.58
C ALA A 114 0.91 13.17 2.33
N VAL A 115 0.59 13.67 1.14
CA VAL A 115 0.71 15.10 0.81
C VAL A 115 -0.16 15.95 1.74
N ALA A 116 -1.40 15.54 2.00
CA ALA A 116 -2.27 16.26 2.94
C ALA A 116 -1.67 16.32 4.35
N THR A 117 -1.08 15.23 4.83
CA THR A 117 -0.39 15.16 6.13
C THR A 117 0.83 16.09 6.17
N ILE A 118 1.64 16.10 5.11
CA ILE A 118 2.80 17.00 5.00
C ILE A 118 2.37 18.47 4.98
N ILE A 119 1.30 18.80 4.24
CA ILE A 119 0.76 20.18 4.21
C ILE A 119 0.31 20.61 5.60
N ASP A 120 -0.37 19.75 6.35
CA ASP A 120 -0.82 20.06 7.72
C ASP A 120 0.38 20.28 8.66
N LEU A 121 1.44 19.46 8.55
CA LEU A 121 2.70 19.65 9.29
C LEU A 121 3.39 20.98 8.94
N ILE A 122 3.47 21.35 7.66
CA ILE A 122 4.06 22.61 7.21
C ILE A 122 3.22 23.81 7.70
N SER A 123 1.89 23.68 7.66
CA SER A 123 0.97 24.76 8.03
C SER A 123 0.80 24.91 9.55
N GLY A 124 1.36 24.00 10.35
CA GLY A 124 1.15 23.96 11.80
C GLY A 124 -0.28 23.58 12.21
N ARG A 125 -1.07 22.97 11.30
CA ARG A 125 -2.40 22.45 11.64
C ARG A 125 -2.26 21.06 12.23
N LYS A 126 -2.69 20.88 13.48
CA LYS A 126 -2.86 19.55 14.06
C LYS A 126 -4.18 18.97 13.52
N ARG A 127 -4.18 17.74 12.99
CA ARG A 127 -5.44 17.00 12.87
C ARG A 127 -5.86 16.63 14.28
N GLU A 128 -6.97 17.18 14.74
CA GLU A 128 -7.66 16.63 15.90
C GLU A 128 -8.12 15.22 15.51
N GLY A 129 -7.68 14.23 16.30
CA GLY A 129 -8.05 12.84 16.11
C GLY A 129 -9.57 12.70 16.19
N ALA A 130 -10.11 11.80 15.38
CA ALA A 130 -11.48 11.32 15.54
C ALA A 130 -11.54 10.44 16.80
N GLU A 131 -11.55 11.07 17.96
CA GLU A 131 -12.06 10.51 19.21
C GLU A 131 -13.27 11.37 19.60
N ASP A 132 -14.46 10.96 19.18
CA ASP A 132 -15.72 11.32 19.82
C ASP A 132 -16.87 10.56 19.15
N THR A 133 -17.08 9.32 19.60
CA THR A 133 -18.41 8.72 19.84
C THR A 133 -18.25 7.40 20.59
N ALA A 134 -17.73 7.47 21.81
CA ALA A 134 -17.90 6.42 22.81
C ALA A 134 -18.32 7.08 24.12
N ASP A 135 -19.47 7.77 24.09
CA ASP A 135 -20.31 8.00 25.26
C ASP A 135 -21.62 8.65 24.79
N ALA A 136 -22.60 7.79 24.48
CA ALA A 136 -24.02 8.12 24.48
C ALA A 136 -24.78 6.88 24.95
N GLU A 137 -25.03 6.86 26.26
CA GLU A 137 -26.05 6.16 27.05
C GLU A 137 -26.55 4.76 26.62
#